data_AF-A0A1T4ZF82-F1
#
_entry.id   AF-A0A1T4ZF82-F1
#
_cell.length_a   1.000
_cell.length_b   1.000
_cell.length_c   1.000
_cell.angle_alpha   90.00
_cell.angle_beta   90.00
_cell.angle_gamma   90.00
#
_symmetry.space_group_name_H-M   'P 1'
#
loop_
_entity.id
_entity.type
_entity.pdbx_description
1 polymer ?
#
loop_
_entity_poly.entity_id
_entity_poly.type
_entity_poly.pdbx_seq_one_letter_code
_entity_poly.pdbx_strand_id
1 'polypeptide(L)'
;MVTKNIRAVTYVPPDYHKKLRQYMKRHNLTESAALVQMIKQFFDGEQPQFNSELKTEVEEIVQEQLKLFKEDIDLLKDQMSLMQQLLDKKNSSETNRRSSNSVNSNHPRSLLRLTPKTEEELTRRLGVNTGNVAKEFSKGAEHFSHWSQQKDPSGIGWHRRGDGLYYPV
;
A
#
# COMPACT_ATOMS: atom_id res chain seq x y z
N MET A 1 -65.22 6.76 5.25
CA MET A 1 -64.40 6.45 6.44
C MET A 1 -63.31 7.50 6.54
N VAL A 2 -63.24 8.28 7.62
CA VAL A 2 -62.19 9.30 7.80
C VAL A 2 -60.95 8.60 8.36
N THR A 3 -59.85 8.59 7.60
CA THR A 3 -58.55 8.11 8.06
C THR A 3 -58.04 9.05 9.15
N LYS A 4 -57.94 8.57 10.40
CA LYS A 4 -57.32 9.34 11.49
C LYS A 4 -55.80 9.27 11.32
N ASN A 5 -55.22 10.22 10.59
CA ASN A 5 -53.77 10.35 10.49
C ASN A 5 -53.24 11.02 11.76
N ILE A 6 -52.53 10.26 12.59
CA ILE A 6 -51.86 10.78 13.80
C ILE A 6 -50.63 11.58 13.35
N ARG A 7 -50.48 12.80 13.87
CA ARG A 7 -49.29 13.64 13.66
C ARG A 7 -48.41 13.56 14.90
N ALA A 8 -47.13 13.23 14.71
CA ALA A 8 -46.13 13.27 15.77
C ALA A 8 -45.09 14.34 15.42
N VAL A 9 -44.66 15.10 16.42
CA VAL A 9 -43.51 16.01 16.32
C VAL A 9 -42.37 15.37 17.08
N THR A 10 -41.25 15.13 16.39
CA THR A 10 -40.10 14.44 16.97
C THR A 10 -38.82 15.23 16.72
N TYR A 11 -37.88 15.09 17.64
CA TYR A 11 -36.52 15.59 17.46
C TYR A 11 -35.66 14.51 16.82
N VAL A 12 -35.02 14.84 15.70
CA VAL A 12 -34.02 14.00 15.06
C VAL A 12 -32.66 14.70 15.20
N PRO A 13 -31.65 14.08 15.84
CA PRO A 13 -30.34 14.71 15.97
C PRO A 13 -29.74 15.07 14.59
N PRO A 14 -28.93 16.13 14.49
CA PRO A 14 -28.46 16.66 13.20
C PRO A 14 -27.76 15.64 12.31
N ASP A 15 -26.99 14.72 12.91
CA ASP A 15 -26.27 13.69 12.18
C ASP A 15 -27.18 12.62 11.58
N TYR A 16 -28.28 12.29 12.28
CA TYR A 16 -29.30 11.38 11.75
C TYR A 16 -30.18 12.06 10.70
N HIS A 17 -30.43 13.36 10.83
CA HIS A 17 -31.14 14.11 9.80
C HIS A 17 -30.35 14.16 8.47
N LYS A 18 -29.01 14.22 8.49
CA LYS A 18 -28.19 14.07 7.28
C LYS A 18 -28.39 12.70 6.61
N LYS A 19 -28.40 11.62 7.41
CA LYS A 19 -28.64 10.26 6.92
C LYS A 19 -30.06 10.11 6.35
N LEU A 20 -31.06 10.69 7.03
CA LEU A 20 -32.44 10.73 6.55
C LEU A 20 -32.55 11.46 5.21
N ARG A 21 -31.88 12.61 5.04
CA ARG A 21 -31.83 13.32 3.76
C ARG A 21 -31.19 12.50 2.65
N GLN A 22 -30.14 11.74 2.95
CA GLN A 22 -29.53 10.85 1.96
C GLN A 22 -30.49 9.73 1.53
N TYR A 23 -31.22 9.15 2.48
CA TYR A 23 -32.27 8.16 2.18
C TYR A 23 -33.40 8.76 1.34
N MET A 24 -33.89 9.95 1.71
CA MET A 24 -34.92 10.68 0.94
C MET A 24 -34.48 10.91 -0.51
N LYS A 25 -33.22 11.32 -0.74
CA LYS A 25 -32.69 11.53 -2.10
C LYS A 25 -32.62 10.24 -2.91
N ARG A 26 -32.19 9.14 -2.29
CA ARG A 26 -32.07 7.83 -2.96
C ARG A 26 -33.42 7.27 -3.38
N HIS A 27 -34.43 7.42 -2.54
CA HIS A 27 -35.76 6.85 -2.77
C HIS A 27 -36.77 7.86 -3.35
N ASN A 28 -36.35 9.11 -3.58
CA ASN A 28 -37.21 10.22 -4.02
C ASN A 28 -38.46 10.40 -3.14
N LEU A 29 -38.27 10.32 -1.82
CA LEU A 29 -39.35 10.38 -0.82
C LEU A 29 -39.37 11.70 -0.05
N THR A 30 -40.55 12.07 0.43
CA THR A 30 -40.71 13.13 1.43
C THR A 30 -40.25 12.64 2.80
N GLU A 31 -39.91 13.57 3.69
CA GLU A 31 -39.35 13.25 5.01
C GLU A 31 -40.30 12.39 5.85
N SER A 32 -41.59 12.72 5.82
CA SER A 32 -42.63 11.95 6.50
C SER A 32 -42.80 10.55 5.90
N ALA A 33 -42.77 10.41 4.58
CA ALA A 33 -42.88 9.10 3.93
C ALA A 33 -41.67 8.21 4.24
N ALA A 34 -40.47 8.78 4.22
CA ALA A 34 -39.24 8.08 4.57
C ALA A 34 -39.26 7.58 6.03
N LEU A 35 -39.67 8.43 6.99
CA LEU A 35 -39.79 8.03 8.39
C LEU A 35 -40.85 6.95 8.59
N VAL A 36 -42.02 7.08 7.96
CA VAL A 36 -43.07 6.06 8.02
C VAL A 36 -42.56 4.73 7.45
N GLN A 37 -41.81 4.75 6.35
CA GLN A 37 -41.26 3.54 5.77
C GLN A 37 -40.20 2.90 6.66
N MET A 38 -39.31 3.68 7.27
CA MET A 38 -38.32 3.17 8.24
C MET A 38 -38.98 2.58 9.48
N ILE A 39 -40.01 3.25 10.01
CA ILE A 39 -40.77 2.78 11.18
C ILE A 39 -41.52 1.50 10.83
N LYS A 40 -42.21 1.47 9.68
CA LYS A 40 -42.88 0.27 9.17
C LYS A 40 -41.89 -0.89 9.05
N GLN A 41 -40.75 -0.66 8.43
CA GLN A 41 -39.68 -1.65 8.28
C GLN A 41 -39.14 -2.16 9.62
N PHE A 42 -39.00 -1.28 10.60
CA PHE A 42 -38.55 -1.64 11.95
C PHE A 42 -39.54 -2.55 12.68
N PHE A 43 -40.85 -2.28 12.54
CA PHE A 43 -41.90 -3.07 13.20
C PHE A 43 -42.28 -4.34 12.44
N ASP A 44 -42.29 -4.30 11.10
CA ASP A 44 -42.69 -5.42 10.25
C ASP A 44 -41.57 -6.46 10.07
N GLY A 45 -40.35 -6.20 10.58
CA GLY A 45 -39.24 -7.15 10.56
C GLY A 45 -38.63 -7.41 9.18
N GLU A 46 -39.13 -6.77 8.12
CA GLU A 46 -38.53 -6.84 6.80
C GLU A 46 -37.28 -5.97 6.76
N GLN A 47 -36.12 -6.58 7.01
CA GLN A 47 -34.85 -6.00 6.59
C GLN A 47 -34.97 -5.55 5.12
N PRO A 48 -34.54 -4.33 4.78
CA PRO A 48 -34.78 -3.81 3.45
C PRO A 48 -33.99 -4.66 2.47
N GLN A 49 -34.68 -5.15 1.44
CA GLN A 49 -34.12 -5.89 0.31
C GLN A 49 -33.03 -5.12 -0.46
N PHE A 50 -32.75 -3.87 -0.09
CA PHE A 50 -31.53 -3.14 -0.43
C PHE A 50 -30.23 -3.88 -0.06
N ASN A 51 -30.29 -4.83 0.86
CA ASN A 51 -29.13 -5.66 1.19
C ASN A 51 -28.94 -6.86 0.26
N SER A 52 -29.94 -7.34 -0.49
CA SER A 52 -29.70 -8.56 -1.30
C SER A 52 -28.92 -8.26 -2.56
N GLU A 53 -29.35 -7.28 -3.36
CA GLU A 53 -28.74 -6.93 -4.65
C GLU A 53 -27.34 -6.30 -4.47
N LEU A 54 -27.21 -5.35 -3.53
CA LEU A 54 -25.90 -4.76 -3.19
C LEU A 54 -24.97 -5.76 -2.52
N LYS A 55 -25.48 -6.75 -1.75
CA LYS A 55 -24.61 -7.84 -1.27
C LYS A 55 -24.21 -8.75 -2.41
N THR A 56 -25.09 -9.06 -3.36
CA THR A 56 -24.72 -9.95 -4.48
C THR A 56 -23.66 -9.30 -5.36
N GLU A 57 -23.80 -8.01 -5.69
CA GLU A 57 -22.82 -7.27 -6.49
C GLU A 57 -21.48 -7.11 -5.74
N VAL A 58 -21.51 -6.82 -4.43
CA VAL A 58 -20.28 -6.76 -3.61
C VAL A 58 -19.63 -8.14 -3.48
N GLU A 59 -20.41 -9.22 -3.30
CA GLU A 59 -19.90 -10.59 -3.24
C GLU A 59 -19.27 -11.00 -4.59
N GLU A 60 -19.89 -10.62 -5.71
CA GLU A 60 -19.40 -10.88 -7.06
C GLU A 60 -18.10 -10.12 -7.35
N ILE A 61 -18.02 -8.83 -6.98
CA ILE A 61 -16.78 -8.04 -7.08
C ILE A 61 -15.67 -8.63 -6.21
N VAL A 62 -15.99 -9.05 -4.98
CA VAL A 62 -15.02 -9.69 -4.09
C VAL A 62 -14.55 -11.01 -4.66
N GLN A 63 -15.43 -11.83 -5.24
CA GLN A 63 -15.04 -13.07 -5.91
C GLN A 63 -14.18 -12.83 -7.15
N GLU A 64 -14.51 -11.81 -7.95
CA GLU A 64 -13.72 -11.44 -9.13
C GLU A 64 -12.32 -10.99 -8.73
N GLN A 65 -12.20 -10.14 -7.70
CA GLN A 65 -10.89 -9.73 -7.16
C GLN A 65 -10.11 -10.90 -6.56
N LEU A 66 -10.77 -11.81 -5.85
CA LEU A 66 -10.11 -13.02 -5.32
C LEU A 66 -9.60 -13.93 -6.44
N LYS A 67 -10.35 -14.03 -7.55
CA LYS A 67 -9.92 -14.79 -8.72
C LYS A 67 -8.70 -14.15 -9.38
N LEU A 68 -8.72 -12.83 -9.56
CA LEU A 68 -7.60 -12.07 -10.11
C LEU A 68 -6.35 -12.20 -9.22
N PHE A 69 -6.49 -12.05 -7.90
CA PHE A 69 -5.38 -12.27 -6.97
C PHE A 69 -4.84 -13.70 -6.99
N LYS A 70 -5.71 -14.70 -7.19
CA LYS A 70 -5.28 -16.09 -7.32
C LYS A 70 -4.44 -16.29 -8.58
N GLU A 71 -4.86 -15.71 -9.71
CA GLU A 71 -4.10 -15.75 -10.97
C GLU A 71 -2.73 -15.05 -10.82
N ASP A 72 -2.68 -13.89 -10.16
CA ASP A 72 -1.42 -13.19 -9.86
C ASP A 72 -0.49 -14.03 -8.96
N ILE A 73 -1.05 -14.69 -7.95
CA ILE A 73 -0.29 -15.58 -7.06
C ILE A 73 0.29 -16.77 -7.84
N ASP A 74 -0.48 -17.36 -8.75
CA ASP A 74 -0.02 -18.49 -9.54
C ASP A 74 1.07 -18.05 -10.54
N LEU A 75 0.93 -16.86 -11.16
CA LEU A 75 1.99 -16.27 -11.98
C LEU A 75 3.28 -16.02 -11.17
N LEU A 76 3.17 -15.48 -9.96
CA LEU A 76 4.32 -15.24 -9.09
C LEU A 76 5.00 -16.56 -8.67
N LYS A 77 4.23 -17.62 -8.41
CA LYS A 77 4.79 -18.96 -8.13
C LYS A 77 5.55 -19.51 -9.33
N ASP A 78 5.03 -19.37 -10.54
CA ASP A 78 5.72 -19.80 -11.76
C ASP A 78 7.02 -19.05 -11.97
N GLN A 79 7.03 -17.73 -11.77
CA GLN A 79 8.24 -16.93 -11.83
C GLN A 79 9.27 -17.33 -10.77
N MET A 80 8.84 -17.59 -9.53
CA MET A 80 9.73 -18.06 -8.47
C MET A 80 10.30 -19.45 -8.77
N SER A 81 9.48 -20.37 -9.30
CA SER A 81 9.91 -21.71 -9.70
C SER A 81 10.96 -21.65 -10.80
N LEU A 82 10.74 -20.82 -11.83
CA LEU A 82 11.70 -20.61 -12.90
C LEU A 82 13.01 -20.02 -12.36
N MET A 83 12.94 -19.02 -11.47
CA MET A 83 14.13 -18.42 -10.86
C MET A 83 14.91 -19.45 -10.03
N GLN A 84 14.23 -20.31 -9.29
CA GLN A 84 14.85 -21.38 -8.50
C GLN A 84 15.55 -22.40 -9.40
N GLN A 85 14.90 -22.84 -10.48
CA GLN A 85 15.52 -23.73 -11.48
C GLN A 85 16.77 -23.12 -12.12
N LEU A 86 16.73 -21.82 -12.46
CA LEU A 86 17.89 -21.12 -13.02
C LEU A 86 19.05 -21.03 -12.00
N LEU A 87 18.74 -20.84 -10.72
CA LEU A 87 19.74 -20.79 -9.66
C LEU A 87 20.38 -22.17 -9.40
N ASP A 88 19.58 -23.23 -9.38
CA ASP A 88 20.07 -24.61 -9.20
C ASP A 88 20.95 -25.07 -10.38
N LYS A 89 20.59 -24.64 -11.60
CA LYS A 89 21.40 -24.90 -12.80
C LYS A 89 22.74 -24.15 -12.79
N LYS A 90 22.79 -22.95 -12.20
CA LYS A 90 24.04 -22.20 -12.03
C LYS A 90 24.98 -22.86 -11.02
N ASN A 91 24.47 -23.21 -9.84
CA ASN A 91 25.26 -23.83 -8.77
C ASN A 91 25.82 -25.22 -9.12
N SER A 92 25.13 -25.99 -9.97
CA SER A 92 25.62 -27.29 -10.46
C SER A 92 26.74 -27.19 -11.50
N SER A 93 26.93 -26.02 -12.12
CA SER A 93 27.97 -25.80 -13.14
C SER A 93 29.31 -25.29 -12.57
N GLU A 94 29.35 -24.86 -11.30
CA GLU A 94 30.52 -24.19 -10.70
C GLU A 94 31.37 -25.10 -9.77
N THR A 95 31.00 -26.37 -9.56
CA THR A 95 31.70 -27.25 -8.60
C THR A 95 32.99 -27.90 -9.11
N ASN A 96 33.50 -27.54 -10.30
CA ASN A 96 34.67 -28.20 -10.89
C ASN A 96 35.84 -27.29 -11.30
N ARG A 97 36.07 -26.18 -10.60
CA ARG A 97 37.33 -25.41 -10.74
C ARG A 97 37.92 -25.04 -9.38
N ARG A 98 38.82 -25.90 -8.90
CA ARG A 98 39.89 -25.54 -7.95
C ARG A 98 40.79 -24.49 -8.61
N SER A 99 40.88 -23.28 -8.07
CA SER A 99 42.04 -22.37 -8.21
C SER A 99 41.85 -21.17 -7.27
N SER A 100 42.54 -21.16 -6.14
CA SER A 100 43.72 -20.31 -5.86
C SER A 100 43.37 -18.84 -5.57
N ASN A 101 43.78 -18.39 -4.38
CA ASN A 101 43.91 -17.01 -3.90
C ASN A 101 43.45 -15.90 -4.83
N SER A 102 42.35 -15.22 -4.45
CA SER A 102 42.13 -13.84 -4.86
C SER A 102 41.40 -13.10 -3.76
N VAL A 103 42.13 -12.19 -3.12
CA VAL A 103 41.61 -11.10 -2.30
C VAL A 103 40.85 -10.18 -3.25
N ASN A 104 39.59 -10.48 -3.53
CA ASN A 104 38.69 -9.50 -4.13
C ASN A 104 37.25 -9.88 -3.83
N SER A 105 36.71 -9.31 -2.75
CA SER A 105 35.28 -9.36 -2.42
C SER A 105 34.51 -8.47 -3.39
N ASN A 106 34.43 -8.91 -4.65
CA ASN A 106 33.44 -8.44 -5.60
C ASN A 106 32.35 -9.50 -5.68
N HIS A 107 31.59 -9.64 -4.59
CA HIS A 107 30.22 -10.14 -4.74
C HIS A 107 29.55 -9.27 -5.82
N PRO A 108 28.83 -9.85 -6.79
CA PRO A 108 27.99 -9.05 -7.66
C PRO A 108 26.99 -8.37 -6.73
N ARG A 109 27.21 -7.07 -6.47
CA ARG A 109 26.31 -6.25 -5.67
C ARG A 109 25.00 -6.29 -6.43
N SER A 110 24.09 -7.15 -5.97
CA SER A 110 22.69 -7.01 -6.30
C SER A 110 22.35 -5.58 -5.92
N LEU A 111 22.29 -4.72 -6.93
CA LEU A 111 21.65 -3.43 -6.84
C LEU A 111 20.18 -3.78 -6.58
N LEU A 112 19.89 -4.12 -5.32
CA LEU A 112 18.56 -4.25 -4.76
C LEU A 112 17.94 -2.87 -4.86
N ARG A 113 17.54 -2.49 -6.07
CA ARG A 113 16.71 -1.35 -6.47
C ARG A 113 16.57 -0.33 -5.34
N LEU A 114 17.69 0.30 -5.01
CA LEU A 114 17.80 1.10 -3.80
C LEU A 114 16.90 2.30 -3.98
N THR A 115 15.88 2.39 -3.12
CA THR A 115 14.96 3.51 -3.14
C THR A 115 15.70 4.77 -2.74
N PRO A 116 15.32 5.94 -3.29
CA PRO A 116 15.80 7.22 -2.80
C PRO A 116 15.52 7.32 -1.30
N LYS A 117 16.53 7.71 -0.52
CA LYS A 117 16.43 7.80 0.95
C LYS A 117 16.34 9.23 1.41
N THR A 118 15.61 9.47 2.49
CA THR A 118 15.63 10.76 3.19
C THR A 118 16.93 10.91 3.98
N GLU A 119 17.26 12.14 4.40
CA GLU A 119 18.46 12.42 5.19
C GLU A 119 18.52 11.61 6.50
N GLU A 120 17.38 11.44 7.16
CA GLU A 120 17.25 10.65 8.39
C GLU A 120 17.50 9.16 8.16
N GLU A 121 17.03 8.63 7.02
CA GLU A 121 17.22 7.23 6.70
C GLU A 121 18.66 6.95 6.25
N LEU A 122 19.27 7.89 5.53
CA LEU A 122 20.67 7.80 5.13
C LEU A 122 21.60 7.88 6.35
N THR A 123 21.34 8.80 7.27
CA THR A 123 22.14 8.95 8.51
C THR A 123 22.09 7.71 9.38
N ARG A 124 20.91 7.08 9.51
CA ARG A 124 20.75 5.78 10.17
C ARG A 124 21.56 4.67 9.50
N ARG A 125 21.55 4.62 8.17
CA ARG A 125 22.27 3.61 7.39
C ARG A 125 23.79 3.78 7.45
N LEU A 126 24.27 5.01 7.35
CA LEU A 126 25.68 5.36 7.43
C LEU A 126 26.21 5.38 8.88
N GLY A 127 25.34 5.30 9.89
CA GLY A 127 25.71 5.37 11.30
C GLY A 127 26.27 6.73 11.72
N VAL A 128 25.81 7.81 11.09
CA VAL A 128 26.31 9.19 11.28
C VAL A 128 25.17 10.12 11.69
N ASN A 129 25.50 11.28 12.26
CA ASN A 129 24.52 12.32 12.59
C ASN A 129 24.19 13.18 11.34
N THR A 130 22.97 13.73 11.27
CA THR A 130 22.49 14.64 10.21
C THR A 130 23.44 15.84 10.02
N GLY A 131 23.93 16.42 11.11
CA GLY A 131 24.90 17.52 11.05
C GLY A 131 26.23 17.14 10.38
N ASN A 132 26.63 15.87 10.43
CA ASN A 132 27.85 15.41 9.77
C ASN A 132 27.64 15.19 8.27
N VAL A 133 26.47 14.68 7.87
CA VAL A 133 26.09 14.52 6.45
C VAL A 133 26.02 15.87 5.75
N ALA A 134 25.37 16.87 6.37
CA ALA A 134 25.31 18.22 5.84
C ALA A 134 26.71 18.86 5.69
N LYS A 135 27.59 18.68 6.68
CA LYS A 135 28.96 19.19 6.66
C LYS A 135 29.80 18.55 5.55
N GLU A 136 29.69 17.24 5.36
CA GLU A 136 30.43 16.53 4.31
C GLU A 136 29.87 16.81 2.92
N PHE A 137 28.57 17.07 2.80
CA PHE A 137 27.93 17.54 1.57
C PHE A 137 28.44 18.93 1.17
N SER A 138 28.63 19.85 2.12
CA SER A 138 29.20 21.18 1.84
C SER A 138 30.62 21.16 1.27
N LYS A 139 31.37 20.06 1.43
CA LYS A 139 32.72 19.90 0.85
C LYS A 139 32.71 19.53 -0.64
N GLY A 140 31.54 19.17 -1.18
CA GLY A 140 31.35 18.88 -2.60
C GLY A 140 30.65 17.54 -2.84
N ALA A 141 29.92 17.46 -3.94
CA ALA A 141 29.12 16.28 -4.31
C ALA A 141 29.98 15.02 -4.57
N GLU A 142 31.13 15.17 -5.24
CA GLU A 142 32.06 14.07 -5.51
C GLU A 142 32.68 13.52 -4.21
N HIS A 143 33.11 14.43 -3.34
CA HIS A 143 33.64 14.08 -2.02
C HIS A 143 32.58 13.34 -1.19
N PHE A 144 31.34 13.84 -1.19
CA PHE A 144 30.23 13.24 -0.47
C PHE A 144 29.88 11.83 -0.97
N SER A 145 29.90 11.60 -2.29
CA SER A 145 29.67 10.28 -2.86
C SER A 145 30.73 9.27 -2.39
N HIS A 146 32.01 9.64 -2.45
CA HIS A 146 33.10 8.76 -2.01
C HIS A 146 33.08 8.52 -0.49
N TRP A 147 32.82 9.57 0.30
CA TRP A 147 32.72 9.47 1.75
C TRP A 147 31.55 8.58 2.20
N SER A 148 30.37 8.77 1.59
CA SER A 148 29.20 7.95 1.88
C SER A 148 29.39 6.50 1.44
N GLN A 149 30.09 6.26 0.33
CA GLN A 149 30.50 4.92 -0.11
C GLN A 149 31.37 4.19 0.93
N GLN A 150 32.33 4.90 1.54
CA GLN A 150 33.20 4.31 2.56
C GLN A 150 32.48 4.03 3.88
N LYS A 151 31.41 4.79 4.18
CA LYS A 151 30.63 4.66 5.41
C LYS A 151 29.47 3.68 5.29
N ASP A 152 28.95 3.45 4.10
CA ASP A 152 27.85 2.52 3.88
C ASP A 152 28.33 1.07 4.03
N PRO A 153 27.68 0.24 4.88
CA PRO A 153 28.00 -1.18 5.00
C PRO A 153 27.92 -1.95 3.68
N SER A 154 27.16 -1.44 2.71
CA SER A 154 27.01 -2.02 1.38
C SER A 154 27.91 -1.37 0.31
N GLY A 155 28.75 -0.39 0.68
CA GLY A 155 29.71 0.24 -0.24
C GLY A 155 29.06 1.04 -1.38
N ILE A 156 27.91 1.67 -1.14
CA ILE A 156 27.17 2.47 -2.13
C ILE A 156 27.45 3.95 -1.91
N GLY A 157 27.81 4.66 -2.97
CA GLY A 157 27.91 6.12 -2.94
C GLY A 157 26.52 6.74 -2.95
N TRP A 158 26.31 7.80 -2.19
CA TRP A 158 25.04 8.51 -2.14
C TRP A 158 25.23 9.93 -2.66
N HIS A 159 24.26 10.41 -3.43
CA HIS A 159 24.25 11.75 -3.98
C HIS A 159 22.90 12.42 -3.72
N ARG A 160 22.91 13.65 -3.22
CA ARG A 160 21.69 14.42 -2.96
C ARG A 160 21.26 15.16 -4.22
N ARG A 161 20.02 14.97 -4.67
CA ARG A 161 19.41 15.85 -5.68
C ARG A 161 18.63 16.98 -4.98
N GLY A 162 18.36 18.06 -5.71
CA GLY A 162 17.70 19.27 -5.18
C GLY A 162 16.29 19.07 -4.61
N ASP A 163 15.77 17.84 -4.64
CA ASP A 163 14.53 17.37 -4.02
C ASP A 163 14.68 16.99 -2.55
N GLY A 164 15.89 17.04 -1.99
CA GLY A 164 16.15 16.65 -0.61
C GLY A 164 16.26 15.14 -0.39
N LEU A 165 16.28 14.35 -1.47
CA LEU A 165 16.46 12.91 -1.43
C LEU A 165 17.89 12.51 -1.85
N TYR A 166 18.36 11.43 -1.25
CA TYR A 166 19.66 10.83 -1.55
C TYR A 166 19.48 9.61 -2.44
N TYR A 167 20.17 9.64 -3.57
CA TYR A 167 20.15 8.62 -4.60
C TYR A 167 21.45 7.81 -4.55
N PRO A 168 21.37 6.48 -4.74
CA PRO A 168 22.54 5.63 -4.87
C PRO A 168 23.27 5.92 -6.19
N VAL A 169 24.60 5.89 -6.15
CA VAL A 169 25.53 6.10 -7.28
C VAL A 169 26.53 4.95 -7.34
#